data_AF-A0A9W4LQD9-F1
#
_entry.id   AF-A0A9W4LQD9-F1
#
_cell.length_a   1.000
_cell.length_b   1.000
_cell.length_c   1.000
_cell.angle_alpha   90.00
_cell.angle_beta   90.00
_cell.angle_gamma   90.00
#
_symmetry.space_group_name_H-M   'P 1'
#
loop_
_entity.id
_entity.type
_entity.pdbx_description
1 polymer ?
#
loop_
_entity_poly.entity_id
_entity_poly.type
_entity_poly.pdbx_seq_one_letter_code
_entity_poly.pdbx_strand_id
1 'polypeptide(L)'
;MRGTVQTWVNSQWKYRAAPGQLSVEINNLSLFRFPRFVGAQLLAVAPAYAFVVLLVLMPVRFIGIEGMDEIAAGQMMIALSAPLLVLPIAAGLLTRWLAPATICGAGLAIAAVGLYWLGRYPVGSDPVALIAPLITIGVGIGLPWGLMDGLAVSVVPKERAGMATGIFSTSRVAGEGVALALASAVLSVLISSNLDATAGVQAGSIAQRLVTGDVSEAAALLPSMERVALLQGYSEGFSTLLWLLSAITMLTAIVVFLFLGRSHETVDDIEDEAEVVAAVATPREDAG
;
A
#
# COMPACT_ATOMS: atom_id res chain seq x y z
N MET A 1 1.30 -12.04 -49.29
CA MET A 1 1.58 -12.54 -47.91
C MET A 1 0.88 -11.77 -46.78
N ARG A 2 0.02 -10.76 -47.04
CA ARG A 2 -0.73 -10.03 -45.99
C ARG A 2 -2.16 -10.53 -45.72
N GLY A 3 -2.67 -11.48 -46.51
CA GLY A 3 -4.07 -11.95 -46.40
C GLY A 3 -4.32 -13.06 -45.36
N THR A 4 -3.32 -13.87 -45.04
CA THR A 4 -3.51 -15.10 -44.26
C THR A 4 -3.43 -14.89 -42.75
N VAL A 5 -2.76 -13.82 -42.30
CA VAL A 5 -2.66 -13.50 -40.86
C VAL A 5 -3.94 -12.83 -40.35
N GLN A 6 -4.58 -12.01 -41.20
CA GLN A 6 -5.84 -11.34 -40.85
C GLN A 6 -6.99 -12.33 -40.68
N THR A 7 -7.04 -13.39 -41.51
CA THR A 7 -8.07 -14.43 -41.42
C THR A 7 -7.86 -15.35 -40.22
N TRP A 8 -6.61 -15.62 -39.80
CA TRP A 8 -6.33 -16.39 -38.60
C TRP A 8 -6.74 -15.62 -37.33
N VAL A 9 -6.40 -14.32 -37.24
CA VAL A 9 -6.84 -13.44 -36.15
C VAL A 9 -8.37 -13.33 -36.13
N ASN A 10 -9.04 -13.11 -37.26
CA ASN A 10 -10.51 -13.04 -37.30
C ASN A 10 -11.22 -14.36 -36.98
N SER A 11 -10.58 -15.52 -37.18
CA SER A 11 -11.17 -16.82 -36.84
C SER A 11 -11.19 -17.10 -35.33
N GLN A 12 -10.21 -16.58 -34.58
CA GLN A 12 -10.11 -16.77 -33.13
C GLN A 12 -11.18 -15.96 -32.37
N TRP A 13 -11.59 -14.81 -32.89
CA TRP A 13 -12.66 -13.98 -32.27
C TRP A 13 -14.07 -14.45 -32.58
N LYS A 14 -14.26 -15.27 -33.62
CA LYS A 14 -15.59 -15.63 -34.13
C LYS A 14 -16.34 -16.68 -33.29
N TYR A 15 -15.67 -17.35 -32.35
CA TYR A 15 -16.27 -18.35 -31.46
C TYR A 15 -16.62 -17.83 -30.04
N ARG A 16 -16.41 -16.53 -29.75
CA ARG A 16 -16.67 -15.95 -28.43
C ARG A 16 -17.83 -14.94 -28.35
N ALA A 17 -18.54 -14.70 -29.45
CA ALA A 17 -19.67 -13.79 -29.46
C ALA A 17 -20.95 -14.52 -29.89
N ALA A 18 -21.62 -15.17 -28.94
CA ALA A 18 -23.04 -15.47 -29.07
C ALA A 18 -23.81 -14.14 -29.07
N PRO A 19 -24.67 -13.87 -30.07
CA PRO A 19 -25.45 -12.63 -30.12
C PRO A 19 -26.52 -12.67 -29.02
N GLY A 20 -26.25 -11.98 -27.91
CA GLY A 20 -27.12 -11.92 -26.74
C GLY A 20 -26.43 -11.51 -25.43
N GLN A 21 -25.10 -11.60 -25.33
CA GLN A 21 -24.33 -11.19 -24.14
C GLN A 21 -23.54 -9.90 -24.38
N LEU A 22 -24.22 -8.85 -24.84
CA LEU A 22 -23.70 -7.48 -24.79
C LEU A 22 -24.05 -6.86 -23.44
N SER A 23 -23.40 -7.35 -22.40
CA SER A 23 -23.15 -6.58 -21.18
C SER A 23 -22.07 -7.30 -20.39
N VAL A 24 -20.80 -7.10 -20.78
CA VAL A 24 -19.80 -7.03 -19.71
C VAL A 24 -20.19 -5.78 -18.94
N GLU A 25 -21.10 -5.94 -17.98
CA GLU A 25 -21.49 -4.88 -17.07
C GLU A 25 -20.20 -4.45 -16.36
N ILE A 26 -19.63 -3.36 -16.86
CA ILE A 26 -18.58 -2.60 -16.18
C ILE A 26 -19.11 -2.07 -14.82
N ASN A 27 -20.41 -2.22 -14.57
CA ASN A 27 -21.13 -1.92 -13.35
C ASN A 27 -21.36 -3.17 -12.46
N ASN A 28 -20.40 -4.08 -12.36
CA ASN A 28 -20.51 -5.18 -11.40
C ASN A 28 -19.75 -4.85 -10.10
N LEU A 29 -20.30 -3.91 -9.33
CA LEU A 29 -19.87 -3.60 -7.95
C LEU A 29 -20.01 -4.81 -7.00
N SER A 30 -20.55 -5.96 -7.47
CA SER A 30 -20.58 -7.22 -6.73
C SER A 30 -19.20 -7.73 -6.33
N LEU A 31 -18.12 -7.33 -7.01
CA LEU A 31 -16.76 -7.69 -6.59
C LEU A 31 -16.40 -7.11 -5.20
N PHE A 32 -16.90 -5.91 -4.85
CA PHE A 32 -16.72 -5.33 -3.51
C PHE A 32 -17.58 -5.99 -2.43
N ARG A 33 -18.58 -6.83 -2.79
CA ARG A 33 -19.32 -7.64 -1.81
C ARG A 33 -18.45 -8.75 -1.22
N PHE A 34 -17.35 -9.13 -1.87
CA PHE A 34 -16.44 -10.15 -1.35
C PHE A 34 -15.45 -9.53 -0.35
N PRO A 35 -15.48 -9.95 0.93
CA PRO A 35 -14.53 -9.49 1.95
C PRO A 35 -13.07 -9.66 1.51
N ARG A 36 -12.79 -10.72 0.73
CA ARG A 36 -11.44 -11.01 0.20
C ARG A 36 -10.97 -9.97 -0.82
N PHE A 37 -11.87 -9.42 -1.63
CA PHE A 37 -11.52 -8.36 -2.59
C PHE A 37 -11.18 -7.06 -1.85
N VAL A 38 -11.93 -6.71 -0.79
CA VAL A 38 -11.60 -5.56 0.07
C VAL A 38 -10.22 -5.74 0.73
N GLY A 39 -9.93 -6.93 1.27
CA GLY A 39 -8.63 -7.25 1.83
C GLY A 39 -7.48 -7.17 0.81
N ALA A 40 -7.71 -7.62 -0.43
CA ALA A 40 -6.74 -7.48 -1.52
C ALA A 40 -6.50 -6.01 -1.89
N GLN A 41 -7.55 -5.19 -1.97
CA GLN A 41 -7.43 -3.76 -2.25
C GLN A 41 -6.72 -3.00 -1.12
N LEU A 42 -6.97 -3.36 0.14
CA LEU A 42 -6.23 -2.82 1.27
C LEU A 42 -4.75 -3.20 1.20
N LEU A 43 -4.43 -4.43 0.80
CA LEU A 43 -3.05 -4.87 0.61
C LEU A 43 -2.35 -4.13 -0.55
N ALA A 44 -3.11 -3.68 -1.56
CA ALA A 44 -2.61 -2.85 -2.66
C ALA A 44 -2.19 -1.46 -2.18
N VAL A 45 -2.96 -0.87 -1.26
CA VAL A 45 -2.78 0.51 -0.79
C VAL A 45 -1.90 0.59 0.46
N ALA A 46 -1.81 -0.47 1.27
CA ALA A 46 -1.02 -0.44 2.51
C ALA A 46 0.44 0.00 2.33
N PRO A 47 1.19 -0.52 1.33
CA PRO A 47 2.55 -0.07 1.11
C PRO A 47 2.67 1.39 0.66
N ALA A 48 1.62 1.97 0.07
CA ALA A 48 1.62 3.36 -0.35
C ALA A 48 1.91 4.29 0.84
N TYR A 49 1.16 4.15 1.93
CA TYR A 49 1.31 5.01 3.09
C TYR A 49 2.40 4.52 4.07
N ALA A 50 2.69 3.22 4.12
CA ALA A 50 3.67 2.67 5.06
C ALA A 50 5.12 2.69 4.53
N PHE A 51 5.32 2.79 3.20
CA PHE A 51 6.63 2.72 2.56
C PHE A 51 6.85 3.84 1.55
N VAL A 52 5.96 4.01 0.57
CA VAL A 52 6.17 4.97 -0.53
C VAL A 52 6.21 6.42 -0.03
N VAL A 53 5.35 6.77 0.93
CA VAL A 53 5.42 8.07 1.64
C VAL A 53 6.80 8.30 2.26
N LEU A 54 7.42 7.28 2.87
CA LEU A 54 8.76 7.40 3.46
C LEU A 54 9.85 7.55 2.41
N LEU A 55 9.72 6.90 1.25
CA LEU A 55 10.66 7.08 0.14
C LEU A 55 10.75 8.54 -0.31
N VAL A 56 9.70 9.32 -0.12
CA VAL A 56 9.67 10.75 -0.45
C VAL A 56 10.07 11.60 0.75
N LEU A 57 9.46 11.39 1.91
CA LEU A 57 9.67 12.27 3.07
C LEU A 57 11.01 12.07 3.76
N MET A 58 11.59 10.86 3.75
CA MET A 58 12.88 10.61 4.41
C MET A 58 14.06 11.31 3.73
N PRO A 59 14.23 11.27 2.39
CA PRO A 59 15.26 12.06 1.73
C PRO A 59 15.09 13.56 1.96
N VAL A 60 13.85 14.06 1.93
CA VAL A 60 13.54 15.46 2.22
C VAL A 60 13.95 15.83 3.65
N ARG A 61 13.68 14.96 4.63
CA ARG A 61 14.14 15.13 6.01
C ARG A 61 15.67 15.11 6.09
N PHE A 62 16.35 14.13 5.49
CA PHE A 62 17.80 13.99 5.61
C PHE A 62 18.54 15.14 4.95
N ILE A 63 18.20 15.47 3.71
CA ILE A 63 18.94 16.46 2.92
C ILE A 63 18.44 17.87 3.23
N GLY A 64 17.13 18.10 3.19
CA GLY A 64 16.54 19.43 3.35
C GLY A 64 16.52 19.93 4.79
N ILE A 65 16.14 19.05 5.74
CA ILE A 65 15.97 19.44 7.15
C ILE A 65 17.26 19.23 7.95
N GLU A 66 17.86 18.04 7.87
CA GLU A 66 19.06 17.68 8.65
C GLU A 66 20.36 18.13 7.98
N GLY A 67 20.33 18.53 6.70
CA GLY A 67 21.52 18.98 5.96
C GLY A 67 22.55 17.86 5.73
N MET A 68 22.10 16.61 5.72
CA MET A 68 22.92 15.44 5.46
C MET A 68 23.42 15.43 4.01
N ASP A 69 24.64 14.94 3.81
CA ASP A 69 25.18 14.70 2.47
C ASP A 69 24.28 13.75 1.65
N GLU A 70 24.16 14.02 0.36
CA GLU A 70 23.28 13.27 -0.55
C GLU A 70 23.64 11.78 -0.63
N ILE A 71 24.94 11.45 -0.57
CA ILE A 71 25.42 10.06 -0.60
C ILE A 71 25.05 9.36 0.70
N ALA A 72 25.23 10.02 1.85
CA ALA A 72 24.86 9.47 3.15
C ALA A 72 23.34 9.23 3.25
N ALA A 73 22.53 10.18 2.79
CA ALA A 73 21.08 10.01 2.71
C ALA A 73 20.71 8.81 1.81
N GLY A 74 21.37 8.66 0.66
CA GLY A 74 21.21 7.51 -0.23
C GLY A 74 21.53 6.17 0.46
N GLN A 75 22.61 6.12 1.25
CA GLN A 75 22.97 4.93 2.03
C GLN A 75 21.91 4.57 3.07
N MET A 76 21.31 5.56 3.74
CA MET A 76 20.18 5.35 4.63
C MET A 76 18.95 4.79 3.90
N MET A 77 18.67 5.27 2.69
CA MET A 77 17.56 4.77 1.87
C MET A 77 17.78 3.33 1.38
N ILE A 78 19.03 2.89 1.24
CA ILE A 78 19.35 1.49 1.01
C ILE A 78 18.92 0.65 2.21
N ALA A 79 19.12 1.10 3.45
CA ALA A 79 18.67 0.35 4.63
C ALA A 79 17.14 0.10 4.63
N LEU A 80 16.37 1.08 4.16
CA LEU A 80 14.91 0.95 3.99
C LEU A 80 14.54 -0.01 2.85
N SER A 81 15.26 0.02 1.73
CA SER A 81 14.86 -0.68 0.49
C SER A 81 15.52 -2.05 0.30
N ALA A 82 16.70 -2.29 0.89
CA ALA A 82 17.46 -3.52 0.74
C ALA A 82 16.68 -4.79 1.13
N PRO A 83 15.84 -4.80 2.18
CA PRO A 83 15.01 -5.97 2.49
C PRO A 83 14.10 -6.38 1.32
N LEU A 84 13.60 -5.44 0.52
CA LEU A 84 12.71 -5.74 -0.60
C LEU A 84 13.40 -6.52 -1.74
N LEU A 85 14.73 -6.62 -1.75
CA LEU A 85 15.44 -7.46 -2.73
C LEU A 85 15.32 -8.96 -2.43
N VAL A 86 15.15 -9.33 -1.15
CA VAL A 86 15.21 -10.72 -0.70
C VAL A 86 13.89 -11.19 -0.13
N LEU A 87 13.22 -10.35 0.64
CA LEU A 87 12.03 -10.71 1.40
C LEU A 87 10.82 -11.11 0.54
N PRO A 88 10.57 -10.55 -0.66
CA PRO A 88 9.49 -11.01 -1.53
C PRO A 88 9.65 -12.49 -1.95
N ILE A 89 10.87 -12.93 -2.24
CA ILE A 89 11.16 -14.33 -2.58
C ILE A 89 10.97 -15.21 -1.35
N ALA A 90 11.47 -14.76 -0.19
CA ALA A 90 11.26 -15.45 1.07
C ALA A 90 9.77 -15.59 1.42
N ALA A 91 8.97 -14.55 1.20
CA ALA A 91 7.53 -14.56 1.43
C ALA A 91 6.84 -15.63 0.58
N GLY A 92 7.17 -15.70 -0.72
CA GLY A 92 6.68 -16.75 -1.62
C GLY A 92 7.04 -18.15 -1.13
N LEU A 93 8.28 -18.37 -0.70
CA LEU A 93 8.71 -19.63 -0.10
C LEU A 93 7.92 -19.97 1.17
N LEU A 94 7.65 -18.97 2.01
CA LEU A 94 6.99 -19.13 3.31
C LEU A 94 5.51 -19.57 3.19
N THR A 95 4.87 -19.30 2.04
CA THR A 95 3.48 -19.73 1.77
C THR A 95 3.29 -21.25 1.79
N ARG A 96 4.36 -22.04 1.66
CA ARG A 96 4.27 -23.50 1.75
C ARG A 96 4.00 -24.01 3.18
N TRP A 97 4.22 -23.16 4.19
CA TRP A 97 4.04 -23.50 5.61
C TRP A 97 3.00 -22.61 6.29
N LEU A 98 2.88 -21.35 5.87
CA LEU A 98 1.98 -20.36 6.47
C LEU A 98 0.96 -19.87 5.46
N ALA A 99 -0.26 -19.58 5.92
CA ALA A 99 -1.28 -18.96 5.09
C ALA A 99 -0.80 -17.58 4.60
N PRO A 100 -1.01 -17.20 3.32
CA PRO A 100 -0.65 -15.88 2.81
C PRO A 100 -1.21 -14.72 3.64
N ALA A 101 -2.42 -14.89 4.19
CA ALA A 101 -3.06 -13.93 5.10
C ALA A 101 -2.18 -13.63 6.32
N THR A 102 -1.61 -14.67 6.94
CA THR A 102 -0.75 -14.58 8.11
C THR A 102 0.57 -13.90 7.77
N ILE A 103 1.15 -14.22 6.61
CA ILE A 103 2.42 -13.61 6.16
C ILE A 103 2.23 -12.11 5.91
N CYS A 104 1.19 -11.73 5.16
CA CYS A 104 0.88 -10.34 4.87
C CYS A 104 0.52 -9.56 6.14
N GLY A 105 -0.33 -10.11 7.01
CA GLY A 105 -0.72 -9.48 8.28
C GLY A 105 0.48 -9.29 9.22
N ALA A 106 1.33 -10.31 9.36
CA ALA A 106 2.56 -10.21 10.16
C ALA A 106 3.53 -9.17 9.58
N GLY A 107 3.71 -9.14 8.26
CA GLY A 107 4.55 -8.12 7.61
C GLY A 107 4.05 -6.69 7.86
N LEU A 108 2.75 -6.44 7.70
CA LEU A 108 2.17 -5.13 8.00
C LEU A 108 2.30 -4.77 9.49
N ALA A 109 2.15 -5.72 10.41
CA ALA A 109 2.39 -5.49 11.83
C ALA A 109 3.86 -5.14 12.13
N ILE A 110 4.81 -5.82 11.50
CA ILE A 110 6.25 -5.49 11.59
C ILE A 110 6.52 -4.09 11.05
N ALA A 111 5.93 -3.73 9.90
CA ALA A 111 6.06 -2.40 9.32
C ALA A 111 5.49 -1.32 10.25
N ALA A 112 4.34 -1.57 10.88
CA ALA A 112 3.75 -0.68 11.86
C ALA A 112 4.66 -0.47 13.09
N VAL A 113 5.29 -1.54 13.59
CA VAL A 113 6.29 -1.45 14.67
C VAL A 113 7.49 -0.61 14.22
N GLY A 114 8.00 -0.84 13.01
CA GLY A 114 9.09 -0.05 12.43
C GLY A 114 8.76 1.44 12.31
N LEU A 115 7.55 1.78 11.83
CA LEU A 115 7.05 3.16 11.75
C LEU A 115 6.97 3.82 13.12
N TYR A 116 6.41 3.10 14.10
CA TYR A 116 6.30 3.60 15.47
C TYR A 116 7.68 3.81 16.12
N TRP A 117 8.60 2.88 15.88
CA TRP A 117 9.98 2.98 16.35
C TRP A 117 10.71 4.16 15.70
N LEU A 118 10.57 4.34 14.38
CA LEU A 118 11.14 5.48 13.66
C LEU A 118 10.61 6.82 14.20
N GLY A 119 9.31 6.89 14.50
CA GLY A 119 8.66 8.07 15.07
C GLY A 119 9.15 8.47 16.48
N ARG A 120 10.00 7.67 17.12
CA ARG A 120 10.64 8.05 18.39
C ARG A 120 11.94 8.85 18.22
N TYR A 121 12.48 8.91 17.01
CA TYR A 121 13.76 9.57 16.75
C TYR A 121 13.55 10.98 16.19
N PRO A 122 13.76 12.02 17.00
CA PRO A 122 13.63 13.40 16.55
C PRO A 122 14.70 13.75 15.50
N VAL A 123 14.48 14.87 14.83
CA VAL A 123 15.47 15.47 13.92
C VAL A 123 16.79 15.71 14.65
N GLY A 124 17.90 15.35 14.02
CA GLY A 124 19.25 15.47 14.60
C GLY A 124 19.68 14.28 15.47
N SER A 125 18.88 13.21 15.52
CA SER A 125 19.31 11.93 16.10
C SER A 125 20.49 11.33 15.32
N ASP A 126 21.28 10.47 15.96
CA ASP A 126 22.34 9.71 15.30
C ASP A 126 21.76 8.91 14.11
N PRO A 127 22.24 9.12 12.87
CA PRO A 127 21.78 8.39 11.68
C PRO A 127 21.86 6.88 11.83
N VAL A 128 22.85 6.37 12.58
CA VAL A 128 23.01 4.93 12.82
C VAL A 128 21.81 4.35 13.58
N ALA A 129 21.22 5.13 14.49
CA ALA A 129 20.05 4.71 15.25
C ALA A 129 18.79 4.56 14.37
N LEU A 130 18.75 5.22 13.21
CA LEU A 130 17.65 5.14 12.24
C LEU A 130 17.73 3.91 11.34
N ILE A 131 18.90 3.26 11.23
CA ILE A 131 19.09 2.09 10.35
C ILE A 131 18.16 0.94 10.76
N ALA A 132 18.11 0.62 12.05
CA ALA A 132 17.30 -0.48 12.55
C ALA A 132 15.79 -0.32 12.31
N PRO A 133 15.15 0.84 12.62
CA PRO A 133 13.74 1.03 12.29
C PRO A 133 13.50 1.05 10.77
N LEU A 134 14.40 1.61 9.95
CA LEU A 134 14.25 1.59 8.49
C LEU A 134 14.29 0.17 7.91
N ILE A 135 15.25 -0.66 8.35
CA ILE A 135 15.29 -2.08 7.97
C ILE A 135 14.02 -2.79 8.42
N THR A 136 13.54 -2.52 9.64
CA THR A 136 12.31 -3.13 10.17
C THR A 136 11.11 -2.82 9.28
N ILE A 137 10.96 -1.57 8.82
CA ILE A 137 9.90 -1.17 7.89
C ILE A 137 10.05 -1.92 6.55
N GLY A 138 11.26 -1.95 6.00
CA GLY A 138 11.55 -2.66 4.75
C GLY A 138 11.24 -4.16 4.83
N VAL A 139 11.63 -4.81 5.94
CA VAL A 139 11.32 -6.23 6.19
C VAL A 139 9.82 -6.45 6.28
N GLY A 140 9.11 -5.59 7.03
CA GLY A 140 7.67 -5.69 7.19
C GLY A 140 6.92 -5.56 5.86
N ILE A 141 7.31 -4.60 5.01
CA ILE A 141 6.67 -4.37 3.72
C ILE A 141 7.10 -5.37 2.65
N GLY A 142 8.32 -5.89 2.69
CA GLY A 142 8.82 -6.87 1.73
C GLY A 142 7.99 -8.17 1.70
N LEU A 143 7.41 -8.55 2.84
CA LEU A 143 6.55 -9.74 2.95
C LEU A 143 5.25 -9.63 2.12
N PRO A 144 4.35 -8.67 2.37
CA PRO A 144 3.15 -8.49 1.56
C PRO A 144 3.47 -8.13 0.11
N TRP A 145 4.57 -7.42 -0.15
CA TRP A 145 4.98 -7.05 -1.51
C TRP A 145 5.24 -8.25 -2.42
N GLY A 146 5.77 -9.35 -1.89
CA GLY A 146 5.98 -10.58 -2.67
C GLY A 146 4.73 -11.39 -2.97
N LEU A 147 3.63 -11.14 -2.25
CA LEU A 147 2.41 -11.96 -2.33
C LEU A 147 1.22 -11.22 -2.94
N MET A 148 1.21 -9.89 -2.91
CA MET A 148 0.04 -9.08 -3.24
C MET A 148 -0.49 -9.30 -4.66
N ASP A 149 0.39 -9.40 -5.67
CA ASP A 149 -0.03 -9.56 -7.06
C ASP A 149 -0.68 -10.95 -7.30
N GLY A 150 -0.09 -12.00 -6.71
CA GLY A 150 -0.65 -13.36 -6.78
C GLY A 150 -1.98 -13.46 -6.02
N LEU A 151 -2.08 -12.79 -4.87
CA LEU A 151 -3.31 -12.77 -4.08
C LEU A 151 -4.45 -12.05 -4.81
N ALA A 152 -4.16 -10.92 -5.47
CA ALA A 152 -5.15 -10.17 -6.25
C ALA A 152 -5.76 -10.99 -7.38
N VAL A 153 -4.98 -11.87 -8.02
CA VAL A 153 -5.47 -12.78 -9.07
C VAL A 153 -6.24 -13.96 -8.48
N SER A 154 -5.80 -14.47 -7.33
CA SER A 154 -6.39 -15.67 -6.71
C SER A 154 -7.81 -15.49 -6.13
N VAL A 155 -8.24 -14.25 -5.92
CA VAL A 155 -9.54 -13.94 -5.27
C VAL A 155 -10.70 -13.79 -6.26
N VAL A 156 -10.47 -13.99 -7.57
CA VAL A 156 -11.51 -13.88 -8.59
C VAL A 156 -11.51 -15.08 -9.55
N PRO A 157 -12.68 -15.44 -10.14
CA PRO A 157 -12.75 -16.44 -11.19
C PRO A 157 -11.82 -16.10 -12.36
N LYS A 158 -11.27 -17.13 -13.02
CA LYS A 158 -10.25 -16.98 -14.08
C LYS A 158 -10.70 -16.09 -15.23
N GLU A 159 -12.00 -16.07 -15.50
CA GLU A 159 -12.66 -15.28 -16.54
C GLU A 159 -12.62 -13.77 -16.24
N ARG A 160 -12.47 -13.40 -14.97
CA ARG A 160 -12.43 -12.00 -14.48
C ARG A 160 -11.07 -11.59 -13.92
N ALA A 161 -10.07 -12.48 -13.94
CA ALA A 161 -8.72 -12.22 -13.44
C ALA A 161 -8.09 -10.95 -14.02
N GLY A 162 -8.21 -10.76 -15.35
CA GLY A 162 -7.69 -9.56 -16.01
C GLY A 162 -8.31 -8.24 -15.50
N MET A 163 -9.61 -8.23 -15.19
CA MET A 163 -10.28 -7.05 -14.64
C MET A 163 -9.83 -6.78 -13.20
N ALA A 164 -9.70 -7.82 -12.37
CA ALA A 164 -9.28 -7.68 -10.98
C ALA A 164 -7.84 -7.16 -10.87
N THR A 165 -6.90 -7.70 -11.66
CA THR A 165 -5.52 -7.19 -11.73
C THR A 165 -5.49 -5.75 -12.21
N GLY A 166 -6.30 -5.39 -13.21
CA GLY A 166 -6.40 -4.01 -13.67
C GLY A 166 -6.84 -3.03 -12.57
N ILE A 167 -7.90 -3.39 -11.82
CA ILE A 167 -8.37 -2.59 -10.69
C ILE A 167 -7.32 -2.52 -9.58
N PHE A 168 -6.67 -3.63 -9.26
CA PHE A 168 -5.64 -3.71 -8.23
C PHE A 168 -4.45 -2.80 -8.54
N SER A 169 -3.86 -2.92 -9.74
CA SER A 169 -2.73 -2.10 -10.15
C SER A 169 -3.08 -0.61 -10.22
N THR A 170 -4.28 -0.28 -10.71
CA THR A 170 -4.77 1.11 -10.72
C THR A 170 -4.93 1.65 -9.31
N SER A 171 -5.50 0.85 -8.40
CA SER A 171 -5.74 1.24 -7.00
C SER A 171 -4.43 1.41 -6.24
N ARG A 172 -3.43 0.57 -6.53
CA ARG A 172 -2.08 0.69 -5.98
C ARG A 172 -1.44 2.02 -6.35
N VAL A 173 -1.34 2.33 -7.66
CA VAL A 173 -0.70 3.57 -8.13
C VAL A 173 -1.49 4.81 -7.71
N ALA A 174 -2.84 4.77 -7.81
CA ALA A 174 -3.67 5.86 -7.31
C ALA A 174 -3.50 6.03 -5.80
N GLY A 175 -3.39 4.93 -5.06
CA GLY A 175 -3.14 4.90 -3.62
C GLY A 175 -1.81 5.54 -3.25
N GLU A 176 -0.74 5.33 -4.02
CA GLU A 176 0.57 5.99 -3.83
C GLU A 176 0.46 7.51 -3.92
N GLY A 177 -0.19 8.03 -4.97
CA GLY A 177 -0.39 9.46 -5.13
C GLY A 177 -1.27 10.08 -4.03
N VAL A 178 -2.40 9.43 -3.71
CA VAL A 178 -3.31 9.89 -2.66
C VAL A 178 -2.65 9.84 -1.28
N ALA A 179 -1.93 8.77 -0.97
CA ALA A 179 -1.22 8.64 0.29
C ALA A 179 -0.17 9.73 0.45
N LEU A 180 0.61 10.03 -0.60
CA LEU A 180 1.62 11.08 -0.55
C LEU A 180 1.01 12.46 -0.38
N ALA A 181 -0.07 12.76 -1.10
CA ALA A 181 -0.78 14.03 -0.98
C ALA A 181 -1.37 14.22 0.43
N LEU A 182 -2.04 13.19 0.95
CA LEU A 182 -2.62 13.21 2.29
C LEU A 182 -1.55 13.28 3.38
N ALA A 183 -0.49 12.49 3.29
CA ALA A 183 0.60 12.50 4.26
C ALA A 183 1.29 13.87 4.30
N SER A 184 1.56 14.48 3.13
CA SER A 184 2.14 15.82 3.03
C SER A 184 1.21 16.91 3.59
N ALA A 185 -0.09 16.81 3.28
CA ALA A 185 -1.07 17.76 3.80
C ALA A 185 -1.24 17.65 5.32
N VAL A 186 -1.35 16.43 5.85
CA VAL A 186 -1.40 16.17 7.29
C VAL A 186 -0.12 16.65 7.97
N LEU A 187 1.06 16.38 7.38
CA LEU A 187 2.32 16.87 7.91
C LEU A 187 2.34 18.39 7.98
N SER A 188 1.90 19.09 6.92
CA SER A 188 1.81 20.56 6.92
C SER A 188 0.92 21.08 8.04
N VAL A 189 -0.26 20.47 8.23
CA VAL A 189 -1.17 20.83 9.34
C VAL A 189 -0.50 20.59 10.69
N LEU A 190 0.11 19.42 10.90
CA LEU A 190 0.80 19.07 12.14
C LEU A 190 1.95 20.03 12.44
N ILE A 191 2.78 20.36 11.44
CA ILE A 191 3.86 21.34 11.61
C ILE A 191 3.26 22.69 11.99
N SER A 192 2.27 23.19 11.26
CA SER A 192 1.66 24.49 11.54
C SER A 192 1.04 24.57 12.94
N SER A 193 0.52 23.45 13.47
CA SER A 193 -0.05 23.37 14.81
C SER A 193 0.99 23.30 15.93
N ASN A 194 2.22 22.84 15.63
CA ASN A 194 3.34 22.78 16.58
C ASN A 194 4.24 24.03 16.49
N LEU A 195 3.98 24.95 15.57
CA LEU A 195 4.66 26.24 15.54
C LEU A 195 4.05 27.17 16.60
N ASP A 196 4.91 27.97 17.23
CA ASP A 196 4.50 28.96 18.22
C ASP A 196 3.47 29.95 17.67
N ALA A 197 2.67 30.55 18.57
CA ALA A 197 1.68 31.57 18.23
C ALA A 197 2.25 32.77 17.44
N THR A 198 3.56 32.99 17.53
CA THR A 198 4.31 33.99 16.75
C THR A 198 4.30 33.73 15.24
N ALA A 199 4.09 32.48 14.81
CA ALA A 199 3.96 32.13 13.40
C ALA A 199 2.68 32.70 12.76
N GLY A 200 1.63 32.91 13.57
CA GLY A 200 0.39 33.57 13.18
C GLY A 200 -0.16 33.07 11.84
N VAL A 201 -0.46 34.02 10.94
CA VAL A 201 -1.05 33.74 9.61
C VAL A 201 -0.06 33.02 8.66
N GLN A 202 1.24 33.08 8.95
CA GLN A 202 2.30 32.52 8.10
C GLN A 202 2.64 31.06 8.48
N ALA A 203 2.06 30.52 9.54
CA ALA A 203 2.31 29.15 9.99
C ALA A 203 2.07 28.11 8.86
N GLY A 204 1.02 28.31 8.05
CA GLY A 204 0.71 27.41 6.93
C GLY A 204 1.74 27.46 5.79
N SER A 205 2.24 28.65 5.43
CA SER A 205 3.25 28.79 4.37
C SER A 205 4.63 28.31 4.82
N ILE A 206 4.97 28.51 6.10
CA ILE A 206 6.17 27.95 6.71
C ILE A 206 6.10 26.43 6.74
N ALA A 207 4.99 25.87 7.21
CA ALA A 207 4.80 24.43 7.26
C ALA A 207 4.93 23.79 5.87
N GLN A 208 4.34 24.38 4.85
CA GLN A 208 4.45 23.88 3.47
C GLN A 208 5.90 23.84 2.97
N ARG A 209 6.70 24.86 3.27
CA ARG A 209 8.14 24.90 2.93
C ARG A 209 8.96 23.88 3.71
N LEU A 210 8.61 23.66 4.98
CA LEU A 210 9.26 22.63 5.78
C LEU A 210 8.90 21.22 5.29
N VAL A 211 7.69 20.98 4.80
CA VAL A 211 7.32 19.69 4.16
C VAL A 211 8.16 19.42 2.91
N THR A 212 8.57 20.44 2.16
CA THR A 212 9.43 20.30 0.98
C THR A 212 10.92 20.30 1.29
N GLY A 213 11.32 20.56 2.54
CA GLY A 213 12.73 20.60 2.96
C GLY A 213 13.39 21.97 2.86
N ASP A 214 12.65 23.03 2.53
CA ASP A 214 13.19 24.37 2.28
C ASP A 214 13.31 25.21 3.57
N VAL A 215 14.17 24.76 4.50
CA VAL A 215 14.34 25.41 5.82
C VAL A 215 14.81 26.87 5.69
N SER A 216 15.66 27.16 4.72
CA SER A 216 16.16 28.53 4.47
C SER A 216 15.04 29.49 4.07
N GLU A 217 14.12 29.03 3.22
CA GLU A 217 12.99 29.84 2.78
C GLU A 217 11.90 29.94 3.85
N ALA A 218 11.73 28.90 4.67
CA ALA A 218 10.87 28.93 5.84
C ALA A 218 11.36 29.94 6.89
N ALA A 219 12.67 29.94 7.19
CA ALA A 219 13.29 30.88 8.12
C ALA A 219 13.25 32.34 7.61
N ALA A 220 13.29 32.55 6.29
CA ALA A 220 13.18 33.88 5.70
C ALA A 220 11.80 34.52 5.90
N LEU A 221 10.73 33.72 6.04
CA LEU A 221 9.38 34.24 6.27
C LEU A 221 9.21 34.80 7.68
N LEU A 222 9.88 34.22 8.68
CA LEU A 222 9.84 34.65 10.08
C LEU A 222 11.25 34.70 10.68
N PRO A 223 12.05 35.74 10.36
CA PRO A 223 13.43 35.86 10.83
C PRO A 223 13.58 35.98 12.35
N SER A 224 12.49 36.36 13.04
CA SER A 224 12.43 36.45 14.50
C SER A 224 12.30 35.09 15.19
N MET A 225 11.96 34.03 14.45
CA MET A 225 11.85 32.68 14.99
C MET A 225 13.20 31.97 14.87
N GLU A 226 13.65 31.37 15.97
CA GLU A 226 14.91 30.62 15.97
C GLU A 226 14.78 29.37 15.11
N ARG A 227 15.82 29.07 14.31
CA ARG A 227 15.84 27.87 13.44
C ARG A 227 15.57 26.58 14.24
N VAL A 228 16.03 26.53 15.49
CA VAL A 228 15.80 25.39 16.40
C VAL A 228 14.31 25.14 16.62
N ALA A 229 13.50 26.19 16.80
CA ALA A 229 12.05 26.06 16.98
C ALA A 229 11.35 25.51 15.73
N LEU A 230 11.78 25.93 14.53
CA LEU A 230 11.26 25.38 13.26
C LEU A 230 11.56 23.89 13.12
N LEU A 231 12.78 23.47 13.45
CA LEU A 231 13.20 22.07 13.41
C LEU A 231 12.46 21.23 14.45
N GLN A 232 12.19 21.77 15.63
CA GLN A 232 11.37 21.13 16.66
C GLN A 232 9.93 20.92 16.20
N GLY A 233 9.28 21.97 15.67
CA GLY A 233 7.91 21.86 15.12
C GLY A 233 7.82 20.86 13.97
N TYR A 234 8.83 20.81 13.09
CA TYR A 234 8.94 19.75 12.09
C TYR A 234 9.09 18.36 12.72
N SER A 235 10.01 18.20 13.67
CA SER A 235 10.30 16.94 14.32
C SER A 235 9.08 16.33 15.02
N GLU A 236 8.31 17.15 15.74
CA GLU A 236 7.08 16.72 16.42
C GLU A 236 5.97 16.36 15.44
N GLY A 237 5.77 17.19 14.40
CA GLY A 237 4.81 16.92 13.34
C GLY A 237 5.12 15.63 12.59
N PHE A 238 6.40 15.41 12.25
CA PHE A 238 6.86 14.20 11.58
C PHE A 238 6.69 12.95 12.45
N SER A 239 7.06 13.02 13.73
CA SER A 239 6.89 11.92 14.70
C SER A 239 5.42 11.53 14.84
N THR A 240 4.54 12.53 14.96
CA THR A 240 3.09 12.33 15.06
C THR A 240 2.53 11.71 13.78
N LEU A 241 2.97 12.16 12.60
CA LEU A 241 2.59 11.54 11.33
C LEU A 241 3.00 10.06 11.30
N LEU A 242 4.22 9.71 11.70
CA LEU A 242 4.67 8.32 11.71
C LEU A 242 3.85 7.44 12.66
N TRP A 243 3.43 7.96 13.82
CA TRP A 243 2.55 7.24 14.72
C TRP A 243 1.13 7.06 14.16
N LEU A 244 0.59 8.07 13.46
CA LEU A 244 -0.68 7.96 12.75
C LEU A 244 -0.61 6.89 11.64
N LEU A 245 0.45 6.93 10.82
CA LEU A 245 0.69 5.95 9.78
C LEU A 245 0.88 4.54 10.37
N SER A 246 1.59 4.42 11.49
CA SER A 246 1.73 3.15 12.22
C SER A 246 0.37 2.61 12.68
N ALA A 247 -0.48 3.44 13.28
CA ALA A 247 -1.81 3.03 13.72
C ALA A 247 -2.70 2.57 12.55
N ILE A 248 -2.68 3.29 11.42
CA ILE A 248 -3.40 2.92 10.20
C ILE A 248 -2.86 1.60 9.61
N THR A 249 -1.54 1.43 9.62
CA THR A 249 -0.89 0.20 9.15
C THR A 249 -1.27 -0.99 10.03
N MET A 250 -1.27 -0.81 11.36
CA MET A 250 -1.65 -1.84 12.32
C MET A 250 -3.13 -2.23 12.18
N LEU A 251 -4.02 -1.24 12.01
CA LEU A 251 -5.43 -1.49 11.73
C LEU A 251 -5.60 -2.30 10.44
N THR A 252 -4.86 -1.94 9.40
CA THR A 252 -4.88 -2.65 8.12
C THR A 252 -4.34 -4.07 8.26
N ALA A 253 -3.29 -4.28 9.06
CA ALA A 253 -2.76 -5.61 9.37
C ALA A 253 -3.84 -6.51 10.00
N ILE A 254 -4.59 -5.98 10.97
CA ILE A 254 -5.70 -6.69 11.63
C ILE A 254 -6.80 -7.01 10.62
N VAL A 255 -7.22 -6.03 9.82
CA VAL A 255 -8.28 -6.23 8.81
C VAL A 255 -7.86 -7.27 7.77
N VAL A 256 -6.64 -7.18 7.23
CA VAL A 256 -6.11 -8.15 6.27
C VAL A 256 -6.05 -9.55 6.89
N PHE A 257 -5.58 -9.67 8.13
CA PHE A 257 -5.51 -10.96 8.83
C PHE A 257 -6.91 -11.58 9.00
N LEU A 258 -7.90 -10.79 9.42
CA LEU A 258 -9.27 -11.25 9.63
C LEU A 258 -10.01 -11.57 8.33
N PHE A 259 -9.84 -10.75 7.27
CA PHE A 259 -10.61 -10.88 6.03
C PHE A 259 -10.02 -11.93 5.07
N LEU A 260 -8.69 -12.09 5.03
CA LEU A 260 -8.05 -13.13 4.20
C LEU A 260 -8.03 -14.50 4.90
N GLY A 261 -8.06 -14.54 6.25
CA GLY A 261 -8.04 -15.77 7.04
C GLY A 261 -9.33 -16.59 7.04
N ARG A 262 -10.47 -16.01 6.63
CA ARG A 262 -11.75 -16.74 6.48
C ARG A 262 -11.77 -17.46 5.13
N SER A 263 -11.23 -18.68 5.08
CA SER A 263 -11.00 -19.43 3.84
C SER A 263 -11.57 -20.84 3.84
N HIS A 264 -12.86 -21.03 4.16
CA HIS A 264 -13.46 -22.36 3.98
C HIS A 264 -14.92 -22.46 3.51
N GLU A 265 -15.68 -21.38 3.33
CA GLU A 265 -17.12 -21.54 3.05
C GLU A 265 -17.53 -21.32 1.58
N THR A 266 -16.85 -20.50 0.79
CA THR A 266 -17.51 -19.97 -0.44
C THR A 266 -17.21 -20.72 -1.75
N VAL A 267 -16.29 -21.68 -1.78
CA VAL A 267 -16.02 -22.46 -3.03
C VAL A 267 -16.75 -23.81 -2.99
N ASP A 268 -16.76 -24.49 -1.85
CA ASP A 268 -17.57 -25.71 -1.67
C ASP A 268 -19.06 -25.42 -1.85
N ASP A 269 -19.60 -24.31 -1.31
CA ASP A 269 -21.03 -23.98 -1.44
C ASP A 269 -21.49 -23.79 -2.91
N ILE A 270 -20.60 -23.36 -3.82
CA ILE A 270 -20.94 -23.14 -5.23
C ILE A 270 -20.87 -24.46 -6.02
N GLU A 271 -19.91 -25.33 -5.69
CA GLU A 271 -19.83 -26.68 -6.28
C GLU A 271 -20.96 -27.58 -5.74
N ASP A 272 -21.29 -27.51 -4.45
CA ASP A 272 -22.42 -28.22 -3.84
C ASP A 272 -23.77 -27.72 -4.39
N GLU A 273 -24.00 -26.41 -4.55
CA GLU A 273 -25.23 -25.92 -5.19
C GLU A 273 -25.32 -26.37 -6.66
N ALA A 274 -24.21 -26.35 -7.41
CA ALA A 274 -24.19 -26.77 -8.80
C ALA A 274 -24.41 -28.30 -8.94
N GLU A 275 -23.86 -29.09 -8.03
CA GLU A 275 -24.00 -30.56 -8.00
C GLU A 275 -25.41 -30.97 -7.53
N VAL A 276 -25.98 -30.27 -6.54
CA VAL A 276 -27.37 -30.45 -6.10
C VAL A 276 -28.36 -30.05 -7.20
N VAL A 277 -28.13 -28.94 -7.91
CA VAL A 277 -28.98 -28.51 -9.04
C VAL A 277 -28.85 -29.48 -10.22
N ALA A 278 -27.65 -30.00 -10.51
CA ALA A 278 -27.43 -31.02 -11.54
C ALA A 278 -28.10 -32.36 -11.18
N ALA A 279 -28.05 -32.77 -9.91
CA ALA A 279 -28.71 -33.97 -9.41
C ALA A 279 -30.24 -33.87 -9.47
N VAL A 280 -30.82 -32.69 -9.22
CA VAL A 280 -32.27 -32.45 -9.34
C VAL A 280 -32.74 -32.34 -10.80
N ALA A 281 -31.87 -31.95 -11.72
CA ALA A 281 -32.20 -31.76 -13.14
C ALA A 281 -32.09 -33.03 -14.00
N THR A 282 -31.61 -34.15 -13.46
CA THR A 282 -31.60 -35.43 -14.18
C THR A 282 -32.98 -36.08 -14.09
N PRO A 283 -33.72 -36.24 -15.21
CA PRO A 283 -34.96 -37.01 -15.19
C PRO A 283 -34.63 -38.46 -14.83
N ARG A 284 -35.35 -39.03 -13.86
CA ARG A 284 -35.42 -40.48 -13.68
C ARG A 284 -36.05 -41.06 -14.94
N GLU A 285 -35.23 -41.40 -15.93
CA GLU A 285 -35.57 -42.52 -16.80
C GLU A 285 -35.56 -43.79 -15.93
N ASP A 286 -36.45 -44.72 -16.25
CA ASP A 286 -36.58 -46.07 -15.70
C ASP A 286 -37.64 -46.26 -14.59
N ALA A 287 -38.92 -46.29 -14.98
CA ALA A 287 -39.88 -47.29 -14.50
C ALA A 287 -41.19 -47.23 -15.32
N GLY A 288 -41.33 -48.14 -16.29
CA GLY A 288 -42.57 -48.38 -17.02
C GLY A 288 -42.35 -49.01 -18.39
#